data_AF-A0A939QRT7-F1
#
_entry.id   AF-A0A939QRT7-F1
#
_cell.length_a   1.000
_cell.length_b   1.000
_cell.length_c   1.000
_cell.angle_alpha   90.00
_cell.angle_beta   90.00
_cell.angle_gamma   90.00
#
_symmetry.space_group_name_H-M   'P 1'
#
loop_
_entity.id
_entity.type
_entity.pdbx_description
1 polymer ?
#
loop_
_entity_poly.entity_id
_entity_poly.type
_entity_poly.pdbx_seq_one_letter_code
_entity_poly.pdbx_strand_id
1 'polypeptide(L)' 'MATSFFRTAYERVVAARERQVSRYVNGALLNLDDETLASMGTSREELRRKGAKSFVF' A
#
# COMPACT_ATOMS: atom_id res chain seq x y z
N MET A 1 -3.39 -23.64 -23.32
CA MET A 1 -2.74 -22.53 -22.59
C MET A 1 -3.77 -21.48 -22.16
N ALA A 2 -4.78 -21.84 -21.35
CA ALA A 2 -5.86 -20.93 -20.93
C ALA A 2 -5.75 -20.50 -19.45
N THR A 3 -4.78 -21.04 -18.71
CA THR A 3 -4.57 -20.80 -17.27
C THR A 3 -3.94 -19.43 -16.96
N SER A 4 -3.57 -18.65 -17.99
CA SER A 4 -2.83 -17.38 -17.85
C SER A 4 -3.74 -16.14 -17.79
N PHE A 5 -4.81 -16.08 -18.59
CA PHE A 5 -5.65 -14.88 -18.67
C PHE A 5 -6.41 -14.61 -17.36
N PHE A 6 -7.07 -15.62 -16.79
CA PHE A 6 -7.79 -15.48 -15.52
C PHE A 6 -6.85 -15.17 -14.34
N ARG A 7 -5.67 -15.79 -14.29
CA ARG A 7 -4.64 -15.51 -13.28
C ARG A 7 -4.15 -14.06 -13.38
N THR A 8 -3.84 -13.60 -14.59
CA THR A 8 -3.39 -12.23 -14.83
C THR A 8 -4.48 -11.21 -14.48
N ALA A 9 -5.73 -11.48 -14.87
CA ALA A 9 -6.86 -10.61 -14.52
C ALA A 9 -7.07 -10.55 -13.00
N TYR A 10 -6.98 -11.69 -12.32
CA TYR A 10 -7.07 -11.77 -10.86
C TYR A 10 -5.95 -10.99 -10.17
N GLU A 11 -4.70 -11.17 -10.60
CA GLU A 11 -3.55 -10.41 -10.07
C GLU A 11 -3.72 -8.90 -10.28
N ARG A 12 -4.25 -8.47 -11.43
CA ARG A 12 -4.55 -7.05 -11.70
C ARG A 12 -5.61 -6.49 -10.76
N VAL A 13 -6.67 -7.25 -10.47
CA VAL A 13 -7.72 -6.85 -9.52
C VAL A 13 -7.18 -6.78 -8.10
N VAL A 14 -6.38 -7.78 -7.68
CA VAL A 14 -5.74 -7.79 -6.36
C VAL A 14 -4.80 -6.59 -6.21
N ALA A 15 -3.93 -6.34 -7.19
CA ALA A 15 -3.01 -5.19 -7.19
C ALA A 15 -3.77 -3.85 -7.18
N ALA A 16 -4.89 -3.74 -7.90
CA ALA A 16 -5.72 -2.54 -7.86
C ALA A 16 -6.34 -2.32 -6.48
N ARG A 17 -6.80 -3.39 -5.81
CA ARG A 17 -7.36 -3.32 -4.46
C ARG A 17 -6.31 -3.01 -3.40
N GLU A 18 -5.13 -3.62 -3.52
CA GLU A 18 -3.98 -3.35 -2.67
C GLU A 18 -3.59 -1.87 -2.72
N ARG A 19 -3.58 -1.27 -3.91
CA ARG A 19 -3.34 0.18 -4.07
C ARG A 19 -4.38 1.06 -3.38
N GLN A 20 -5.66 0.68 -3.41
CA GLN A 20 -6.73 1.41 -2.72
C GLN A 20 -6.55 1.32 -1.19
N VAL A 21 -6.30 0.11 -0.68
CA VAL A 21 -6.11 -0.14 0.75
C VAL A 21 -4.84 0.52 1.29
N SER A 22 -3.77 0.59 0.49
CA SER A 22 -2.51 1.22 0.87
C SER A 22 -2.68 2.66 1.35
N ARG A 23 -3.60 3.43 0.76
CA ARG A 23 -3.90 4.81 1.21
C ARG A 23 -4.52 4.83 2.61
N TYR A 24 -5.47 3.94 2.87
CA TYR A 24 -6.12 3.82 4.17
C TYR A 24 -5.13 3.36 5.24
N VAL A 25 -4.33 2.33 4.95
CA VAL A 25 -3.32 1.81 5.86
C VAL A 25 -2.24 2.85 6.13
N ASN A 26 -1.75 3.57 5.12
CA ASN A 26 -0.78 4.66 5.35
C ASN A 26 -1.37 5.76 6.23
N GLY A 27 -2.65 6.14 6.03
CA GLY A 27 -3.33 7.10 6.91
C GLY A 27 -3.44 6.59 8.35
N ALA A 28 -3.77 5.31 8.53
CA ALA A 28 -3.83 4.67 9.84
C ALA A 28 -2.45 4.63 10.52
N LEU A 29 -1.41 4.24 9.79
CA LEU A 29 -0.02 4.18 10.30
C LEU A 29 0.50 5.57 10.69
N LEU A 30 0.11 6.63 9.97
CA LEU A 30 0.48 8.01 10.32
C LEU A 30 -0.11 8.50 11.65
N ASN A 31 -1.15 7.83 12.17
CA ASN A 31 -1.70 8.10 13.49
C ASN A 31 -0.97 7.37 14.62
N LEU A 32 -0.09 6.41 14.29
CA LEU A 32 0.74 5.72 15.29
C LEU A 32 1.91 6.61 15.72
N ASP A 33 2.39 6.36 16.93
CA ASP A 33 3.60 6.98 17.47
C ASP A 33 4.87 6.44 16.78
N ASP A 34 5.96 7.20 16.91
CA ASP A 34 7.20 6.91 16.19
C ASP A 34 7.91 5.64 16.73
N GLU A 35 7.68 5.24 17.99
CA GLU A 35 8.23 4.01 18.56
C GLU A 35 7.53 2.78 17.96
N THR A 36 6.20 2.81 17.87
CA THR A 36 5.43 1.77 17.18
C THR A 36 5.85 1.67 15.71
N LEU A 37 6.03 2.80 15.01
CA LEU A 37 6.51 2.78 13.62
C LEU A 37 7.90 2.18 13.48
N ALA A 38 8.83 2.53 14.38
CA ALA A 38 10.18 1.97 14.40
C ALA A 38 10.18 0.46 14.65
N SER A 39 9.27 -0.04 15.51
CA SER A 39 9.10 -1.48 15.74
C SER A 39 8.63 -2.24 14.49
N MET A 40 7.88 -1.57 13.61
CA MET A 40 7.44 -2.10 12.31
C MET A 40 8.50 -1.93 11.21
N GLY A 41 9.68 -1.36 11.53
CA GLY A 41 10.77 -1.13 10.59
C GLY A 41 10.49 -0.02 9.58
N THR A 42 9.58 0.90 9.89
CA THR A 42 9.28 2.06 9.03
C THR A 42 9.38 3.37 9.82
N SER A 43 9.43 4.51 9.11
CA SER A 43 9.43 5.82 9.74
C SER A 43 8.28 6.69 9.23
N ARG A 44 7.86 7.65 10.05
CA ARG A 44 6.82 8.61 9.68
C ARG A 44 7.16 9.38 8.41
N GLU A 45 8.43 9.70 8.19
CA GLU A 45 8.89 10.36 6.97
C GLU A 45 8.75 9.45 5.75
N GLU A 46 9.10 8.18 5.88
CA GLU A 46 8.93 7.17 4.83
C GLU A 46 7.45 6.98 4.46
N LEU A 47 6.57 6.90 5.46
CA LEU A 47 5.12 6.80 5.27
C LEU A 47 4.55 8.06 4.61
N ARG A 48 5.00 9.26 5.01
CA ARG A 48 4.63 10.52 4.35
C ARG A 48 5.07 10.53 2.89
N ARG A 49 6.27 10.04 2.59
CA ARG A 49 6.77 9.95 1.21
C ARG A 49 5.96 8.95 0.37
N LYS A 50 5.54 7.83 0.96
CA LYS A 50 4.63 6.85 0.34
C LYS A 50 3.22 7.41 0.11
N GLY A 51 2.69 8.20 1.04
CA GLY A 51 1.41 8.89 0.91
C GLY A 51 1.43 10.07 -0.07
N ALA A 52 2.55 10.81 -0.15
CA ALA A 52 2.75 11.92 -1.08
C ALA A 52 2.93 11.44 -2.53
N LYS A 53 3.38 10.20 -2.75
CA LYS A 53 3.15 9.46 -4.00
C LYS A 53 1.67 9.08 -4.10
N SER A 54 0.79 10.07 -4.06
CA SER A 54 -0.57 9.93 -4.54
C SER A 54 -0.45 9.58 -6.02
N PHE A 55 -0.59 8.29 -6.31
CA PHE A 55 -0.60 7.79 -7.68
C PHE A 55 -1.66 8.58 -8.46
N VAL A 56 -1.21 9.43 -9.38
CA VAL A 56 -2.03 10.13 -10.36
C VAL A 56 -2.23 9.13 -11.50
N PHE A 57 -3.17 8.20 -11.26
CA PHE A 57 -3.58 7.11 -12.15
C PHE A 57 -2.55 6.00 -12.38
#